data_AF-A0A3P1CC05-F1
#
_entry.id   AF-A0A3P1CC05-F1
#
_cell.length_a   1.000
_cell.length_b   1.000
_cell.length_c   1.000
_cell.angle_alpha   90.00
_cell.angle_beta   90.00
_cell.angle_gamma   90.00
#
_symmetry.space_group_name_H-M   'P 1'
#
loop_
_entity.id
_entity.type
_entity.pdbx_description
1 polymer ?
#
loop_
_entity_poly.entity_id
_entity_poly.type
_entity_poly.pdbx_seq_one_letter_code
_entity_poly.pdbx_strand_id
1 'polypeptide(L)'
;MKTLYFLLLAWPVGVWAQTETLKPIETATYSVPVYTRYGYQPHYSSQYVYDGIEVRRPTDLGQYILASGDPNAIAEYRQFKSGRDFGTSLMVVGGVTSLVGMIITASPKETQSQSGIPKGATYYNGAWYGNGMVYYGNPTTETKKEVRKGGVVTMTTGLSVFLIGSLLRMPGLHFRRSIQYYNKSLRSKDVSIRLEPHWDSTHAGAGLVARF
;
A
#
# COMPACT_ATOMS: atom_id res chain seq x y z
N MET A 1 24.80 6.39 -3.41
CA MET A 1 24.16 6.39 -4.75
C MET A 1 24.09 5.01 -5.42
N LYS A 2 24.98 4.05 -5.12
CA LYS A 2 24.98 2.71 -5.77
C LYS A 2 23.87 1.75 -5.29
N THR A 3 23.27 1.97 -4.12
CA THR A 3 22.20 1.12 -3.57
C THR A 3 20.83 1.37 -4.22
N LEU A 4 20.62 2.55 -4.81
CA LEU A 4 19.35 2.91 -5.46
C LEU A 4 19.17 2.23 -6.83
N TYR A 5 20.28 1.92 -7.51
CA TYR A 5 20.29 1.18 -8.78
C TYR A 5 19.86 -0.29 -8.64
N PHE A 6 20.20 -0.94 -7.52
CA PHE A 6 19.77 -2.33 -7.27
C PHE A 6 18.28 -2.45 -6.97
N LEU A 7 17.67 -1.42 -6.36
CA LEU A 7 16.21 -1.35 -6.14
C LEU A 7 15.43 -1.11 -7.44
N LEU A 8 16.01 -0.36 -8.40
CA LEU A 8 15.44 -0.17 -9.74
C LEU A 8 15.58 -1.41 -10.63
N LEU A 9 16.63 -2.21 -10.47
CA LEU A 9 16.82 -3.49 -11.18
C LEU A 9 15.96 -4.64 -10.63
N ALA A 10 15.46 -4.50 -9.39
CA ALA A 10 14.50 -5.43 -8.79
C ALA A 10 13.03 -5.10 -9.13
N TRP A 11 12.78 -4.05 -9.94
CA TRP A 11 11.48 -3.88 -10.56
C TRP A 11 11.31 -5.06 -11.51
N PRO A 12 10.25 -5.88 -11.37
CA PRO A 12 10.02 -6.93 -12.32
C PRO A 12 9.71 -6.25 -13.65
N VAL A 13 10.72 -6.19 -14.51
CA VAL A 13 10.57 -6.39 -15.96
C VAL A 13 10.09 -7.84 -16.16
N GLY A 14 8.99 -8.18 -15.50
CA GLY A 14 8.16 -9.33 -15.73
C GLY A 14 7.14 -8.94 -16.78
N VAL A 15 7.61 -8.36 -17.89
CA VAL A 15 6.94 -8.49 -19.17
C VAL A 15 7.18 -9.94 -19.59
N TRP A 16 6.55 -10.88 -18.86
CA TRP A 16 6.48 -12.26 -19.29
C TRP A 16 5.63 -12.26 -20.54
N ALA A 17 6.32 -12.45 -21.66
CA ALA A 17 5.80 -12.55 -23.01
C ALA A 17 4.45 -13.29 -23.01
N GLN A 18 3.42 -12.54 -23.38
CA GLN A 18 2.09 -13.08 -23.63
C GLN A 18 2.21 -13.99 -24.86
N THR A 19 2.15 -15.30 -24.66
CA THR A 19 2.20 -16.29 -25.76
C THR A 19 0.86 -16.35 -26.51
N GLU A 20 -0.23 -15.91 -25.88
CA GLU A 20 -1.55 -15.72 -26.50
C GLU A 20 -1.90 -14.22 -26.60
N THR A 21 -2.25 -13.74 -27.79
CA THR A 21 -2.74 -12.37 -28.06
C THR A 21 -4.16 -12.18 -27.51
N LEU A 22 -4.27 -12.09 -26.19
CA LEU A 22 -5.55 -11.82 -25.50
C LEU A 22 -5.80 -10.30 -25.47
N LYS A 23 -7.03 -9.88 -25.82
CA LYS A 23 -7.44 -8.46 -25.89
C LYS A 23 -7.14 -7.77 -24.55
N PRO A 24 -6.59 -6.55 -24.52
CA PRO A 24 -6.36 -5.84 -23.27
C PRO A 24 -7.70 -5.47 -22.60
N ILE A 25 -7.74 -5.53 -21.27
CA ILE A 25 -8.87 -5.00 -20.48
C ILE A 25 -8.74 -3.47 -20.45
N GLU A 26 -9.81 -2.80 -20.89
CA GLU A 26 -9.95 -1.36 -20.80
C GLU A 26 -10.26 -0.99 -19.34
N THR A 27 -9.62 0.04 -18.82
CA THR A 27 -9.87 0.51 -17.45
C THR A 27 -10.34 1.94 -17.53
N ALA A 28 -11.57 2.19 -17.07
CA ALA A 28 -12.12 3.53 -16.99
C ALA A 28 -12.26 3.92 -15.52
N THR A 29 -11.62 5.01 -15.13
CA THR A 29 -11.68 5.51 -13.76
C THR A 29 -12.55 6.76 -13.74
N TYR A 30 -13.61 6.72 -12.94
CA TYR A 30 -14.56 7.82 -12.82
C TYR A 30 -14.54 8.33 -11.38
N SER A 31 -14.59 9.65 -11.21
CA SER A 31 -14.83 10.26 -9.91
C SER A 31 -16.34 10.28 -9.66
N VAL A 32 -16.80 9.47 -8.71
CA VAL A 32 -18.19 9.48 -8.26
C VAL A 32 -18.28 10.41 -7.05
N PRO A 33 -19.10 11.47 -7.10
CA PRO A 33 -19.28 12.35 -5.95
C PRO A 33 -20.07 11.60 -4.87
N VAL A 34 -19.47 11.41 -3.69
CA VAL A 34 -20.16 10.84 -2.53
C VAL A 34 -20.41 11.95 -1.53
N TYR A 35 -21.69 12.23 -1.28
CA TYR A 35 -22.11 13.14 -0.21
C TYR A 35 -22.18 12.38 1.10
N THR A 36 -21.25 12.70 2.00
CA THR A 36 -21.24 12.16 3.36
C THR A 36 -21.74 13.22 4.35
N ARG A 37 -22.03 12.80 5.59
CA ARG A 37 -22.37 13.73 6.69
C ARG A 37 -21.31 14.80 6.94
N TYR A 38 -20.08 14.59 6.47
CA TYR A 38 -18.93 15.49 6.64
C TYR A 38 -18.59 16.29 5.37
N GLY A 39 -19.45 16.27 4.35
CA GLY A 39 -19.29 17.04 3.12
C GLY A 39 -18.95 16.20 1.89
N TYR A 40 -18.51 16.91 0.84
CA TYR A 40 -18.13 16.35 -0.45
C TYR A 40 -16.86 15.50 -0.33
N GLN A 41 -16.94 14.23 -0.68
CA GLN A 41 -15.78 13.34 -0.76
C GLN A 41 -15.70 12.73 -2.17
N PRO A 42 -14.64 13.03 -2.95
CA PRO A 42 -14.45 12.40 -4.25
C PRO A 42 -14.10 10.93 -4.04
N HIS A 43 -14.98 10.03 -4.51
CA HIS A 43 -14.72 8.60 -4.51
C HIS A 43 -14.29 8.18 -5.91
N TYR A 44 -13.12 7.54 -6.04
CA TYR A 44 -12.66 7.03 -7.32
C TYR A 44 -13.18 5.60 -7.50
N SER A 45 -14.05 5.40 -8.48
CA SER A 45 -14.49 4.08 -8.91
C SER A 45 -13.75 3.70 -10.19
N SER A 46 -13.14 2.52 -10.22
CA SER A 46 -12.56 1.96 -11.45
C SER A 46 -13.51 0.90 -12.00
N GLN A 47 -14.03 1.14 -13.20
CA GLN A 47 -14.73 0.16 -14.00
C GLN A 47 -13.73 -0.53 -14.93
N TYR A 48 -13.74 -1.86 -14.93
CA TYR A 48 -12.97 -2.65 -15.86
C TYR A 48 -13.91 -3.04 -16.99
N VAL A 49 -13.57 -2.73 -18.23
CA VAL A 49 -14.39 -3.08 -19.40
C VAL A 49 -13.62 -4.08 -20.23
N TYR A 50 -14.28 -5.16 -20.64
CA TYR A 50 -13.73 -6.14 -21.55
C TYR A 50 -14.76 -6.45 -22.63
N ASP A 51 -14.38 -6.17 -23.88
CA ASP A 51 -15.25 -6.39 -25.04
C ASP A 51 -16.59 -5.62 -24.97
N GLY A 52 -16.56 -4.40 -24.41
CA GLY A 52 -17.74 -3.54 -24.24
C GLY A 52 -18.64 -3.92 -23.06
N ILE A 53 -18.30 -4.98 -22.31
CA ILE A 53 -19.05 -5.42 -21.12
C ILE A 53 -18.29 -4.98 -19.87
N GLU A 54 -19.01 -4.35 -18.94
CA GLU A 54 -18.47 -4.01 -17.61
C GLU A 54 -18.18 -5.29 -16.83
N VAL A 55 -16.90 -5.46 -16.50
CA VAL A 55 -16.40 -6.52 -15.64
C VAL A 55 -16.60 -6.06 -14.20
N ARG A 56 -17.43 -6.82 -13.48
CA ARG A 56 -17.71 -6.61 -12.05
C ARG A 56 -16.43 -6.52 -11.22
N ARG A 57 -16.55 -5.98 -10.00
CA ARG A 57 -15.43 -5.92 -9.05
C ARG A 57 -14.71 -7.26 -9.00
N PRO A 58 -13.37 -7.27 -8.86
CA PRO A 58 -12.59 -8.49 -8.84
C PRO A 58 -13.05 -9.56 -7.84
N THR A 59 -13.62 -9.11 -6.72
CA THR A 59 -14.18 -9.96 -5.66
C THR A 59 -15.47 -10.64 -6.10
N ASP A 60 -16.29 -9.96 -6.89
CA ASP A 60 -17.66 -10.39 -7.21
C ASP A 60 -17.67 -11.25 -8.48
N LEU A 61 -16.68 -11.06 -9.36
CA LEU A 61 -16.44 -11.93 -10.50
C LEU A 61 -15.88 -13.30 -10.07
N GLY A 62 -15.25 -13.36 -8.90
CA GLY A 62 -14.58 -14.56 -8.39
C GLY A 62 -15.46 -15.79 -8.33
N GLN A 63 -16.70 -15.64 -7.85
CA GLN A 63 -17.66 -16.75 -7.79
C GLN A 63 -18.00 -17.31 -9.18
N TYR A 64 -18.08 -16.45 -10.20
CA TYR A 64 -18.38 -16.86 -11.57
C TYR A 64 -17.18 -17.49 -12.25
N ILE A 65 -15.97 -16.96 -12.02
CA ILE A 65 -14.73 -17.59 -12.49
C ILE A 65 -14.56 -18.99 -11.89
N LEU A 66 -14.87 -19.15 -10.60
CA LEU A 66 -14.83 -20.45 -9.94
C LEU A 66 -15.92 -21.39 -10.46
N ALA A 67 -17.11 -20.86 -10.72
CA ALA A 67 -18.24 -21.63 -11.28
C ALA A 67 -18.03 -22.04 -12.74
N SER A 68 -17.20 -21.33 -13.51
CA SER A 68 -16.94 -21.67 -14.92
C SER A 68 -16.24 -23.01 -15.09
N GLY A 69 -15.56 -23.51 -14.06
CA GLY A 69 -14.83 -24.78 -14.09
C GLY A 69 -13.64 -24.78 -15.05
N ASP A 70 -13.23 -23.62 -15.59
CA ASP A 70 -12.03 -23.51 -16.42
C ASP A 70 -10.78 -23.54 -15.53
N PRO A 71 -9.91 -24.56 -15.64
CA PRO A 71 -8.74 -24.70 -14.77
C PRO A 71 -7.76 -23.54 -14.89
N ASN A 72 -7.63 -22.93 -16.07
CA ASN A 72 -6.72 -21.81 -16.30
C ASN A 72 -7.27 -20.53 -15.68
N ALA A 73 -8.57 -20.27 -15.83
CA ALA A 73 -9.23 -19.12 -15.22
C ALA A 73 -9.16 -19.19 -13.69
N ILE A 74 -9.39 -20.38 -13.13
CA ILE A 74 -9.35 -20.63 -11.69
C ILE A 74 -7.92 -20.50 -11.13
N ALA A 75 -6.91 -21.04 -11.82
CA ALA A 75 -5.52 -20.95 -11.40
C ALA A 75 -5.04 -19.49 -11.30
N GLU A 76 -5.29 -18.71 -12.35
CA GLU A 76 -4.95 -17.28 -12.40
C GLU A 76 -5.71 -16.48 -11.34
N TYR A 77 -7.00 -16.77 -11.13
CA TYR A 77 -7.79 -16.11 -10.09
C TYR A 77 -7.28 -16.41 -8.68
N ARG A 78 -6.88 -17.66 -8.40
CA ARG A 78 -6.29 -18.04 -7.10
C ARG A 78 -4.96 -17.35 -6.85
N GLN A 79 -4.11 -17.22 -7.88
CA GLN A 79 -2.86 -16.46 -7.77
C GLN A 79 -3.13 -14.98 -7.45
N PHE A 80 -4.10 -14.37 -8.14
CA PHE A 80 -4.54 -13.01 -7.82
C PHE A 80 -5.04 -12.88 -6.37
N LYS A 81 -5.92 -13.79 -5.93
CA LYS A 81 -6.48 -13.76 -4.57
C LYS A 81 -5.39 -13.91 -3.51
N SER A 82 -4.48 -14.88 -3.70
CA SER A 82 -3.34 -15.08 -2.80
C SER A 82 -2.46 -13.83 -2.70
N GLY A 83 -2.12 -13.21 -3.84
CA GLY A 83 -1.36 -11.95 -3.86
C GLY A 83 -2.08 -10.80 -3.16
N ARG A 84 -3.40 -10.71 -3.30
CA ARG A 84 -4.22 -9.69 -2.64
C ARG A 84 -4.34 -9.92 -1.13
N ASP A 85 -4.49 -11.16 -0.69
CA ASP A 85 -4.56 -11.54 0.73
C ASP A 85 -3.20 -11.27 1.41
N PHE A 86 -2.10 -11.61 0.74
CA PHE A 86 -0.74 -11.27 1.18
C PHE A 86 -0.51 -9.76 1.20
N GLY A 87 -0.97 -9.02 0.18
CA GLY A 87 -0.91 -7.56 0.19
C GLY A 87 -1.67 -6.95 1.37
N THR A 88 -2.84 -7.51 1.70
CA THR A 88 -3.66 -7.07 2.84
C THR A 88 -2.96 -7.33 4.17
N SER A 89 -2.31 -8.47 4.35
CA SER A 89 -1.55 -8.76 5.57
C SER A 89 -0.37 -7.79 5.73
N LEU A 90 0.37 -7.52 4.65
CA LEU A 90 1.45 -6.52 4.65
C LEU A 90 0.94 -5.12 5.00
N MET A 91 -0.21 -4.70 4.48
CA MET A 91 -0.81 -3.42 4.87
C MET A 91 -1.09 -3.35 6.37
N VAL A 92 -1.70 -4.39 6.95
CA VAL A 92 -2.01 -4.40 8.39
C VAL A 92 -0.72 -4.35 9.22
N VAL A 93 0.25 -5.22 8.91
CA VAL A 93 1.53 -5.26 9.64
C VAL A 93 2.31 -3.96 9.49
N GLY A 94 2.40 -3.42 8.28
CA GLY A 94 3.08 -2.15 8.00
C GLY A 94 2.43 -0.97 8.69
N GLY A 95 1.09 -0.92 8.70
CA GLY A 95 0.32 0.13 9.39
C GLY A 95 0.55 0.11 10.90
N VAL A 96 0.45 -1.06 11.54
CA VAL A 96 0.71 -1.21 12.99
C VAL A 96 2.15 -0.85 13.32
N THR A 97 3.11 -1.34 12.54
CA THR A 97 4.54 -1.05 12.76
C THR A 97 4.84 0.44 12.62
N SER A 98 4.22 1.11 11.64
CA SER A 98 4.35 2.55 11.44
C SER A 98 3.83 3.35 12.65
N LEU A 99 2.66 2.97 13.17
CA LEU A 99 2.07 3.58 14.37
C LEU A 99 2.97 3.44 15.59
N VAL A 100 3.53 2.26 15.83
CA VAL A 100 4.50 2.03 16.92
C VAL A 100 5.75 2.90 16.73
N GLY A 101 6.27 2.98 15.50
CA GLY A 101 7.40 3.85 15.17
C GLY A 101 7.11 5.33 15.47
N MET A 102 5.92 5.81 15.13
CA MET A 102 5.48 7.18 15.45
C MET A 102 5.45 7.44 16.96
N ILE A 103 4.89 6.52 17.75
CA ILE A 103 4.82 6.65 19.22
C ILE A 103 6.22 6.73 19.84
N ILE A 104 7.15 5.88 19.38
CA ILE A 104 8.54 5.89 19.84
C ILE A 104 9.24 7.20 19.45
N THR A 105 8.98 7.70 18.25
CA THR A 105 9.57 8.94 17.73
C THR A 105 9.07 10.16 18.49
N ALA A 106 7.78 10.19 18.82
CA ALA A 106 7.12 11.27 19.57
C ALA A 106 7.53 11.33 21.05
N SER A 107 8.23 10.31 21.56
CA SER A 107 8.75 10.23 22.92
C SER A 107 10.27 10.53 22.96
N PRO A 108 10.67 11.82 22.93
CA PRO A 108 12.09 12.19 22.86
C PRO A 108 12.87 11.65 24.06
N LYS A 109 14.13 11.28 23.85
CA LYS A 109 15.06 11.10 24.97
C LYS A 109 15.63 12.46 25.33
N GLU A 110 15.60 12.78 26.61
CA GLU A 110 16.35 13.90 27.15
C GLU A 110 17.80 13.45 27.32
N THR A 111 18.68 13.99 26.50
CA THR A 111 20.12 13.78 26.66
C THR A 111 20.66 15.03 27.35
N GLN A 112 21.20 14.88 28.56
CA GLN A 112 21.93 15.97 29.20
C GLN A 112 23.18 16.25 28.36
N SER A 113 23.27 17.45 27.79
CA SER A 113 24.53 17.94 27.26
C SER A 113 25.48 18.05 28.44
N GLN A 114 26.53 17.23 28.48
CA GLN A 114 27.55 17.37 29.53
C GLN A 114 28.24 18.71 29.31
N SER A 115 28.09 19.63 30.27
CA SER A 115 28.90 20.84 30.29
C SER A 115 30.36 20.43 30.41
N GLY A 116 31.21 20.93 29.50
CA GLY A 116 32.66 20.74 29.58
C GLY A 116 33.31 21.48 30.76
N ILE A 117 32.52 22.23 31.53
CA ILE A 117 32.95 22.95 32.72
C ILE A 117 32.80 22.02 33.94
N PRO A 118 33.89 21.74 34.68
CA PRO A 118 33.84 20.89 35.86
C PRO A 118 32.97 21.50 36.97
N LYS A 119 32.26 20.64 37.71
CA LYS A 119 31.48 21.06 38.89
C LYS A 119 32.41 21.71 39.92
N GLY A 120 32.13 22.95 40.31
CA GLY A 120 32.93 23.72 41.27
C GLY A 120 33.86 24.77 40.66
N ALA A 121 33.85 24.96 39.33
CA ALA A 121 34.54 26.09 38.71
C ALA A 121 33.93 27.44 39.14
N THR A 122 34.77 28.45 39.34
CA THR A 122 34.36 29.81 39.75
C THR A 122 34.23 30.71 38.53
N TYR A 123 33.13 31.46 38.43
CA TYR A 123 32.92 32.41 37.33
C TYR A 123 33.56 33.76 37.66
N TYR A 124 34.43 34.25 36.78
CA TYR A 124 35.05 35.56 36.91
C TYR A 124 35.30 36.16 35.52
N ASN A 125 34.95 37.43 35.34
CA ASN A 125 35.23 38.20 34.12
C ASN A 125 34.87 37.49 32.79
N GLY A 126 33.72 36.82 32.72
CA GLY A 126 33.27 36.14 31.50
C GLY A 126 33.77 34.71 31.29
N ALA A 127 34.64 34.18 32.16
CA ALA A 127 35.20 32.84 32.04
C ALA A 127 35.04 32.00 33.32
N TRP A 128 35.12 30.68 33.19
CA TRP A 128 35.06 29.73 34.30
C TRP A 128 36.45 29.21 34.65
N TYR A 129 36.83 29.25 35.93
CA TYR A 129 38.15 28.84 36.41
C TYR A 129 38.03 27.63 37.34
N GLY A 130 38.78 26.56 37.08
CA GLY A 130 38.80 25.36 37.91
C GLY A 130 40.00 24.47 37.58
N ASN A 131 40.55 23.75 38.57
CA ASN A 131 41.72 22.87 38.39
C ASN A 131 42.89 23.50 37.60
N GLY A 132 43.14 24.80 37.76
CA GLY A 132 44.21 25.52 37.06
C GLY A 132 43.97 25.78 35.57
N MET A 133 42.77 25.51 35.06
CA MET A 133 42.39 25.68 33.65
C MET A 133 41.28 26.72 33.49
N VAL A 134 41.22 27.36 32.32
CA VAL A 134 40.17 28.30 31.92
C VAL A 134 39.19 27.60 30.98
N TYR A 135 37.90 27.64 31.31
CA TYR A 135 36.83 27.07 30.51
C TYR A 135 35.95 28.19 29.94
N TYR A 136 35.66 28.09 28.65
CA TYR A 136 34.77 29.01 27.93
C TYR A 136 33.47 28.26 27.58
N GLY A 137 32.32 28.82 27.99
CA GLY A 137 31.01 28.21 27.70
C GLY A 137 29.96 28.47 28.79
N ASN A 138 28.75 27.97 28.56
CA ASN A 138 27.64 28.05 29.50
C ASN A 138 27.68 26.85 30.48
N PRO A 139 27.65 27.04 31.82
CA PRO A 139 27.64 25.93 32.78
C PRO A 139 26.32 25.15 32.77
N THR A 140 25.24 25.72 32.22
CA THR A 140 23.95 25.03 32.19
C THR A 140 24.00 23.85 31.23
N THR A 141 23.67 22.69 31.79
CA THR A 141 23.38 21.48 31.03
C THR A 141 22.03 21.66 30.36
N GLU A 142 22.00 22.25 29.17
CA GLU A 142 20.77 22.26 28.38
C GLU A 142 20.43 20.80 27.99
N THR A 143 19.23 20.37 28.38
CA THR A 143 18.69 19.08 27.95
C THR A 143 18.33 19.18 26.47
N LYS A 144 19.11 18.50 25.62
CA LYS A 144 18.78 18.40 24.20
C LYS A 144 17.77 17.26 24.03
N LYS A 145 16.61 17.58 23.48
CA LYS A 145 15.62 16.58 23.09
C LYS A 145 16.09 15.93 21.78
N GLU A 146 16.56 14.70 21.84
CA GLU A 146 16.91 13.94 20.65
C GLU A 146 15.78 12.99 20.25
N VAL A 147 15.41 13.06 18.97
CA VAL A 147 14.45 12.15 18.35
C VAL A 147 15.02 10.73 18.42
N ARG A 148 14.22 9.77 18.90
CA ARG A 148 14.65 8.36 18.96
C ARG A 148 14.83 7.83 17.54
N LYS A 149 16.08 7.74 17.09
CA LYS A 149 16.47 7.20 15.77
C LYS A 149 15.79 5.84 15.47
N GLY A 150 15.66 4.98 16.48
CA GLY A 150 14.93 3.71 16.36
C GLY A 150 13.46 3.87 15.96
N GLY A 151 12.75 4.86 16.50
CA GLY A 151 11.36 5.14 16.13
C GLY A 151 11.20 5.57 14.67
N VAL A 152 12.11 6.41 14.17
CA VAL A 152 12.11 6.85 12.77
C VAL A 152 12.34 5.67 11.83
N VAL A 153 13.29 4.78 12.16
CA VAL A 153 13.58 3.57 11.38
C VAL A 153 12.37 2.62 11.38
N THR A 154 11.74 2.38 12.53
CA THR A 154 10.55 1.54 12.63
C THR A 154 9.37 2.13 11.85
N MET A 155 9.15 3.45 11.95
CA MET A 155 8.08 4.16 11.25
C MET A 155 8.22 4.03 9.73
N THR A 156 9.41 4.37 9.21
CA THR A 156 9.70 4.35 7.77
C THR A 156 9.67 2.94 7.19
N THR A 157 10.09 1.94 7.96
CA THR A 157 10.00 0.53 7.57
C THR A 157 8.54 0.08 7.51
N GLY A 158 7.74 0.42 8.53
CA GLY A 158 6.30 0.13 8.55
C GLY A 158 5.55 0.76 7.36
N LEU A 159 5.82 2.03 7.06
CA LEU A 159 5.26 2.71 5.88
C LEU A 159 5.65 2.04 4.56
N SER A 160 6.92 1.65 4.42
CA SER A 160 7.38 0.95 3.20
C SER A 160 6.62 -0.36 3.00
N VAL A 161 6.48 -1.17 4.05
CA VAL A 161 5.73 -2.44 4.01
C VAL A 161 4.25 -2.19 3.68
N PHE A 162 3.64 -1.15 4.26
CA PHE A 162 2.26 -0.75 3.96
C PHE A 162 2.08 -0.40 2.47
N LEU A 163 3.00 0.37 1.90
CA LEU A 163 2.96 0.76 0.49
C LEU A 163 3.12 -0.44 -0.44
N ILE A 164 4.04 -1.36 -0.14
CA ILE A 164 4.20 -2.62 -0.89
C ILE A 164 2.90 -3.43 -0.86
N GLY A 165 2.28 -3.59 0.31
CA GLY A 165 1.00 -4.28 0.46
C GLY A 165 -0.12 -3.62 -0.35
N SER A 166 -0.14 -2.29 -0.40
CA SER A 166 -1.11 -1.51 -1.18
C SER A 166 -0.98 -1.74 -2.68
N LEU A 167 0.26 -1.84 -3.20
CA LEU A 167 0.53 -2.13 -4.60
C LEU A 167 0.12 -3.55 -4.99
N LEU A 168 0.42 -4.54 -4.14
CA LEU A 168 0.05 -5.95 -4.38
C LEU A 168 -1.48 -6.17 -4.39
N ARG A 169 -2.25 -5.30 -3.73
CA ARG A 169 -3.71 -5.35 -3.71
C ARG A 169 -4.36 -4.86 -5.01
N MET A 170 -3.63 -4.11 -5.84
CA MET A 170 -4.13 -3.61 -7.11
C MET A 170 -4.39 -4.78 -8.09
N PRO A 171 -5.47 -4.71 -8.90
CA PRO A 171 -5.75 -5.74 -9.89
C PRO A 171 -4.68 -5.76 -10.98
N GLY A 172 -3.75 -6.72 -10.82
CA GLY A 172 -2.62 -6.93 -11.72
C GLY A 172 -2.92 -7.90 -12.86
N LEU A 173 -1.84 -8.42 -13.45
CA LEU A 173 -1.87 -9.29 -14.63
C LEU A 173 -2.71 -10.56 -14.43
N HIS A 174 -2.57 -11.24 -13.28
CA HIS A 174 -3.29 -12.48 -12.99
C HIS A 174 -4.80 -12.30 -12.97
N PHE A 175 -5.28 -11.17 -12.43
CA PHE A 175 -6.71 -10.84 -12.49
C PHE A 175 -7.17 -10.67 -13.94
N ARG A 176 -6.40 -9.94 -14.74
CA ARG A 176 -6.71 -9.72 -16.16
C ARG A 176 -6.76 -11.03 -16.95
N ARG A 177 -5.80 -11.93 -16.74
CA ARG A 177 -5.76 -13.26 -17.36
C ARG A 177 -6.93 -14.13 -16.92
N SER A 178 -7.29 -14.10 -15.64
CA SER A 178 -8.44 -14.87 -15.13
C SER A 178 -9.74 -14.49 -15.83
N ILE A 179 -9.96 -13.20 -16.12
CA ILE A 179 -11.12 -12.70 -16.88
C ILE A 179 -11.07 -13.16 -18.33
N GLN A 180 -9.88 -13.11 -18.96
CA GLN A 180 -9.72 -13.53 -20.35
C GLN A 180 -10.04 -15.02 -20.54
N TYR A 181 -9.51 -15.88 -19.67
CA TYR A 181 -9.83 -17.32 -19.69
C TYR A 181 -11.30 -17.59 -19.36
N TYR A 182 -11.84 -16.88 -18.37
CA TYR A 182 -13.26 -16.94 -18.06
C TYR A 182 -14.13 -16.62 -19.28
N ASN A 183 -13.85 -15.53 -20.00
CA ASN A 183 -14.59 -15.17 -21.21
C ASN A 183 -14.39 -16.16 -22.36
N LYS A 184 -13.20 -16.77 -22.50
CA LYS A 184 -12.97 -17.87 -23.43
C LYS A 184 -13.88 -19.06 -23.11
N SER A 185 -14.03 -19.40 -21.81
CA SER A 185 -14.89 -20.48 -21.36
C SER A 185 -16.39 -20.20 -21.58
N LEU A 186 -16.81 -18.93 -21.54
CA LEU A 186 -18.19 -18.53 -21.86
C LEU A 186 -18.54 -18.75 -23.32
N ARG A 187 -17.58 -18.62 -24.24
CA ARG A 187 -17.79 -18.82 -25.68
C ARG A 187 -17.83 -20.29 -26.10
N SER A 188 -17.23 -21.17 -25.30
CA SER A 188 -17.13 -22.60 -25.62
C SER A 188 -18.15 -23.48 -24.89
N LYS A 189 -18.82 -22.96 -23.87
CA LYS A 189 -19.84 -23.69 -23.10
C LYS A 189 -21.23 -23.12 -23.41
N ASP A 190 -22.27 -23.96 -23.34
CA ASP A 190 -23.66 -23.51 -23.33
C ASP A 190 -23.92 -22.77 -22.02
N VAL A 191 -23.78 -21.45 -22.05
CA VAL A 191 -23.95 -20.59 -20.87
C VAL A 191 -25.21 -19.77 -21.04
N SER A 192 -26.09 -19.85 -20.04
CA SER A 192 -27.27 -18.98 -19.99
C SER A 192 -26.86 -17.60 -19.50
N ILE A 193 -27.06 -16.57 -20.32
CA ILE A 193 -26.79 -15.18 -19.96
C ILE A 193 -28.10 -14.58 -19.45
N ARG A 194 -28.13 -14.17 -18.19
CA ARG A 194 -29.27 -13.49 -17.58
C ARG A 194 -28.92 -12.05 -17.28
N LEU A 195 -29.82 -11.13 -17.61
CA LEU A 195 -29.73 -9.76 -17.13
C LEU A 195 -30.17 -9.75 -15.66
N GLU A 196 -29.26 -9.40 -14.75
CA GLU A 196 -29.57 -9.28 -13.34
C GLU A 196 -29.46 -7.81 -12.90
N PRO A 197 -30.47 -7.27 -12.19
CA PRO A 197 -30.33 -5.98 -11.56
C PRO A 197 -29.19 -6.06 -10.53
N HIS A 198 -28.31 -5.08 -10.59
CA HIS A 198 -27.17 -4.94 -9.71
C HIS A 198 -27.30 -3.67 -8.90
N TRP A 199 -27.09 -3.82 -7.60
CA TRP A 199 -27.02 -2.72 -6.66
C TRP A 199 -25.75 -2.88 -5.84
N ASP A 200 -24.89 -1.87 -5.93
CA ASP A 200 -23.72 -1.71 -5.09
C ASP A 200 -23.81 -0.39 -4.34
N SER A 201 -22.99 -0.23 -3.31
CA SER A 201 -22.94 0.99 -2.47
C SER A 201 -22.74 2.30 -3.26
N THR A 202 -22.30 2.22 -4.52
CA THR A 202 -21.97 3.35 -5.38
C THR A 202 -22.62 3.33 -6.76
N HIS A 203 -23.25 2.22 -7.18
CA HIS A 203 -23.83 2.09 -8.53
C HIS A 203 -25.11 1.25 -8.49
N ALA A 204 -26.14 1.68 -9.21
CA ALA A 204 -27.32 0.88 -9.52
C ALA A 204 -27.38 0.70 -11.04
N GLY A 205 -27.54 -0.53 -11.50
CA GLY A 205 -27.56 -0.85 -12.92
C GLY A 205 -28.09 -2.25 -13.19
N ALA A 206 -28.00 -2.70 -14.44
CA ALA A 206 -28.29 -4.08 -14.82
C ALA A 206 -27.02 -4.68 -15.42
N GLY A 207 -26.56 -5.81 -14.89
CA GLY A 207 -25.39 -6.52 -15.36
C GLY A 207 -25.76 -7.81 -16.06
N LEU A 208 -25.05 -8.17 -17.12
CA LEU A 208 -25.15 -9.50 -17.72
C LEU A 208 -24.40 -10.50 -16.84
N VAL A 209 -25.09 -11.55 -16.42
CA VAL A 209 -24.57 -12.62 -15.57
C VAL A 209 -24.63 -13.93 -16.34
N ALA A 210 -23.48 -14.57 -16.44
CA ALA A 210 -23.36 -15.90 -16.99
C ALA A 210 -23.63 -16.95 -15.91
N ARG A 211 -24.53 -17.90 -16.20
CA ARG A 211 -24.85 -19.04 -15.36
C ARG A 211 -24.46 -20.33 -16.09
N PHE A 212 -23.49 -21.02 -15.51
CA PHE A 212 -23.02 -22.35 -15.93
C PHE A 212 -23.85 -23.45 -15.24
#